data_AF-A0A3D4PJW6-F1
#
_entry.id   AF-A0A3D4PJW6-F1
#
_cell.length_a   1.000
_cell.length_b   1.000
_cell.length_c   1.000
_cell.angle_alpha   90.00
_cell.angle_beta   90.00
_cell.angle_gamma   90.00
#
_symmetry.space_group_name_H-M   'P 1'
#
loop_
_entity.id
_entity.type
_entity.pdbx_description
1 polymer ?
#
loop_
_entity_poly.entity_id
_entity_poly.type
_entity_poly.pdbx_seq_one_letter_code
_entity_poly.pdbx_strand_id
1 'polypeptide(L)'
;MNDLLRVSLLLMMAVVLMPGCKPNSTVTEKEPAAAPEPEKRPNLLKRKTQEVVDKNKVMAENPALIEVENKVTGNDPLSTALTGYIAASSRVNVLNFQRQIDLMKAMNEDKNPTYEEIVDLIKQHNMEFNALPDYQMFAYDETTGGFGILEDPEAKKAFYDQVK
;
A
#
# COMPACT_ATOMS: atom_id res chain seq x y z
N MET A 1 22.32 -53.01 18.29
CA MET A 1 23.17 -52.68 19.45
C MET A 1 23.17 -51.16 19.59
N ASN A 2 22.60 -50.46 20.56
CA ASN A 2 21.82 -50.71 21.77
C ASN A 2 20.89 -49.47 21.86
N ASP A 3 19.57 -49.60 21.95
CA ASP A 3 18.81 -49.82 23.18
C ASP A 3 18.96 -48.75 24.28
N LEU A 4 17.78 -48.22 24.61
CA LEU A 4 17.24 -48.09 25.97
C LEU A 4 17.50 -46.81 26.79
N LEU A 5 16.35 -46.18 27.08
CA LEU A 5 15.84 -45.85 28.42
C LEU A 5 16.25 -44.52 29.08
N ARG A 6 15.26 -43.65 29.28
CA ARG A 6 14.51 -43.45 30.56
C ARG A 6 13.54 -42.27 30.37
N VAL A 7 12.21 -42.46 30.34
CA VAL A 7 11.28 -42.74 31.46
C VAL A 7 11.13 -41.55 32.42
N SER A 8 9.86 -41.26 32.75
CA SER A 8 9.35 -40.33 33.77
C SER A 8 9.08 -38.91 33.25
N LEU A 9 7.88 -38.32 33.32
CA LEU A 9 6.94 -38.38 34.44
C LEU A 9 5.48 -38.20 33.99
N LEU A 10 4.65 -38.98 34.66
CA LEU A 10 3.21 -39.13 34.61
C LEU A 10 2.48 -37.93 35.31
N LEU A 11 1.19 -37.76 34.99
CA LEU A 11 0.13 -37.21 35.88
C LEU A 11 0.14 -35.67 36.12
N MET A 12 -0.94 -34.91 36.00
CA MET A 12 -2.29 -35.17 36.50
C MET A 12 -3.41 -34.48 35.69
N MET A 13 -4.50 -35.22 35.52
CA MET A 13 -5.85 -34.74 35.23
C MET A 13 -6.35 -33.74 36.27
N ALA A 14 -7.19 -32.80 35.82
CA ALA A 14 -8.37 -32.39 36.59
C ALA A 14 -9.47 -31.88 35.63
N VAL A 15 -10.20 -32.83 35.04
CA VAL A 15 -11.59 -32.60 34.61
C VAL A 15 -12.45 -32.65 35.87
N VAL A 16 -13.08 -31.53 36.23
CA VAL A 16 -14.16 -31.49 37.21
C VAL A 16 -15.43 -31.08 36.49
N LEU A 17 -16.33 -32.06 36.37
CA LEU A 17 -17.72 -31.93 35.97
C LEU A 17 -18.55 -31.97 37.27
N MET A 18 -19.49 -31.04 37.50
CA MET A 18 -20.66 -31.20 38.39
C MET A 18 -21.66 -30.02 38.23
N PRO A 19 -22.93 -30.18 38.63
CA PRO A 19 -24.10 -29.85 37.80
C PRO A 19 -24.96 -28.68 38.31
N GLY A 20 -25.82 -28.17 37.41
CA GLY A 20 -27.20 -27.79 37.71
C GLY A 20 -27.44 -26.49 38.48
N CYS A 21 -27.85 -25.44 37.77
CA CYS A 21 -29.03 -24.64 38.14
C CYS A 21 -29.50 -23.80 36.95
N LYS A 22 -30.69 -24.12 36.42
CA LYS A 22 -31.52 -23.16 35.65
C LYS A 22 -32.58 -22.65 36.62
N PRO A 23 -32.79 -21.33 36.68
CA PRO A 23 -34.10 -20.83 36.34
C PRO A 23 -34.04 -19.70 35.33
N ASN A 24 -34.88 -19.85 34.30
CA ASN A 24 -35.20 -18.85 33.31
C ASN A 24 -36.23 -17.89 33.92
N SER A 25 -35.95 -16.59 33.96
CA SER A 25 -36.92 -15.49 33.90
C SER A 25 -36.17 -14.17 33.70
N THR A 26 -35.92 -13.88 32.43
CA THR A 26 -36.00 -12.56 31.78
C THR A 26 -35.94 -11.31 32.67
N VAL A 27 -34.74 -10.71 32.72
CA VAL A 27 -34.60 -9.25 32.82
C VAL A 27 -34.05 -8.79 31.48
N THR A 28 -34.90 -8.12 30.70
CA THR A 28 -34.46 -7.34 29.55
C THR A 28 -33.85 -6.05 30.09
N GLU A 29 -32.51 -5.94 30.08
CA GLU A 29 -31.86 -4.63 30.01
C GLU A 29 -30.46 -4.74 29.37
N LYS A 30 -30.38 -4.19 28.16
CA LYS A 30 -29.20 -3.82 27.36
C LYS A 30 -28.08 -4.84 27.23
N GLU A 31 -28.21 -5.64 26.18
CA GLU A 31 -27.08 -6.07 25.36
C GLU A 31 -26.15 -4.87 25.13
N PRO A 32 -24.86 -4.91 25.55
CA PRO A 32 -23.89 -3.94 25.09
C PRO A 32 -23.86 -4.13 23.58
N ALA A 33 -24.33 -3.12 22.85
CA ALA A 33 -24.12 -3.03 21.41
C ALA A 33 -22.65 -3.38 21.18
N ALA A 34 -22.42 -4.48 20.44
CA ALA A 34 -21.09 -4.90 20.04
C ALA A 34 -20.39 -3.65 19.51
N ALA A 35 -19.36 -3.21 20.22
CA ALA A 35 -18.48 -2.18 19.68
C ALA A 35 -18.05 -2.68 18.30
N PRO A 36 -18.18 -1.88 17.23
CA PRO A 36 -17.73 -2.30 15.92
C PRO A 36 -16.28 -2.77 16.07
N GLU A 37 -16.04 -4.01 15.65
CA GLU A 37 -14.70 -4.59 15.67
C GLU A 37 -13.83 -3.60 14.88
N PRO A 38 -12.74 -3.05 15.46
CA PRO A 38 -11.95 -2.02 14.80
C PRO A 38 -11.51 -2.59 13.45
N GLU A 39 -12.02 -2.01 12.36
CA GLU A 39 -11.69 -2.48 11.02
C GLU A 39 -10.17 -2.49 10.92
N LYS A 40 -9.61 -3.71 10.74
CA LYS A 40 -8.17 -3.89 10.69
C LYS A 40 -7.65 -3.05 9.54
N ARG A 41 -6.79 -2.08 9.87
CA ARG A 41 -6.16 -1.21 8.85
C ARG A 41 -5.64 -2.07 7.71
N PRO A 42 -5.90 -1.70 6.44
CA PRO A 42 -5.42 -2.47 5.32
C PRO A 42 -3.90 -2.62 5.43
N ASN A 43 -3.39 -3.85 5.24
CA ASN A 43 -1.96 -4.11 5.33
C ASN A 43 -1.26 -3.64 4.04
N LEU A 44 -1.01 -2.34 3.95
CA LEU A 44 -0.46 -1.67 2.77
C LEU A 44 0.94 -2.18 2.41
N LEU A 45 1.74 -2.60 3.40
CA LEU A 45 3.12 -3.07 3.22
C LEU A 45 3.25 -4.33 2.34
N LYS A 46 2.16 -5.09 2.16
CA LYS A 46 2.14 -6.31 1.33
C LYS A 46 1.48 -6.11 -0.03
N ARG A 47 0.72 -5.02 -0.19
CA ARG A 47 0.03 -4.71 -1.43
C ARG A 47 1.00 -4.04 -2.38
N LYS A 48 0.93 -4.41 -3.65
CA LYS A 48 1.67 -3.77 -4.73
C LYS A 48 0.71 -3.29 -5.81
N THR A 49 1.10 -2.26 -6.54
CA THR A 49 0.33 -1.69 -7.64
C THR A 49 1.27 -1.30 -8.79
N GLN A 50 0.71 -1.22 -10.00
CA GLN A 50 1.37 -0.66 -11.19
C GLN A 50 0.58 0.56 -11.70
N GLU A 51 -0.41 1.01 -10.93
CA GLU A 51 -1.30 2.10 -11.31
C GLU A 51 -0.61 3.45 -11.08
N VAL A 52 -0.58 4.25 -12.13
CA VAL A 52 -0.10 5.62 -12.15
C VAL A 52 -1.11 6.41 -12.96
N VAL A 53 -1.45 7.62 -12.53
CA VAL A 53 -2.38 8.51 -13.23
C VAL A 53 -1.66 9.67 -13.90
N ASP A 54 -2.31 10.28 -14.89
CA ASP A 54 -1.85 11.53 -15.49
C ASP A 54 -2.12 12.69 -14.53
N LYS A 55 -1.06 13.31 -14.01
CA LYS A 55 -1.18 14.37 -13.00
C LYS A 55 -2.00 15.54 -13.52
N ASN A 56 -1.71 16.00 -14.73
CA ASN A 56 -2.28 17.23 -15.27
C ASN A 56 -3.77 17.05 -15.55
N LYS A 57 -4.17 15.87 -16.05
CA LYS A 57 -5.59 15.55 -16.24
C LYS A 57 -6.35 15.42 -14.92
N VAL A 58 -5.82 14.65 -13.98
CA VAL A 58 -6.51 14.36 -12.71
C VAL A 58 -6.64 15.61 -11.83
N MET A 59 -5.63 16.49 -11.81
CA MET A 59 -5.72 17.77 -11.10
C MET A 59 -6.67 18.77 -11.77
N ALA A 60 -6.84 18.70 -13.10
CA ALA A 60 -7.80 19.54 -13.82
C ALA A 60 -9.25 19.10 -13.56
N GLU A 61 -9.49 17.79 -13.44
CA GLU A 61 -10.80 17.24 -13.09
C GLU A 61 -11.16 17.48 -11.62
N ASN A 62 -10.18 17.31 -10.72
CA ASN A 62 -10.37 17.45 -9.28
C ASN A 62 -9.36 18.46 -8.70
N PRO A 63 -9.68 19.76 -8.67
CA PRO A 63 -8.78 20.80 -8.17
C PRO A 63 -8.57 20.76 -6.64
N ALA A 64 -9.31 19.91 -5.92
CA ALA A 64 -9.15 19.68 -4.49
C ALA A 64 -7.97 18.77 -4.14
N LEU A 65 -7.41 18.05 -5.14
CA LEU A 65 -6.26 17.19 -4.93
C LEU A 65 -5.02 18.00 -4.60
N ILE A 66 -4.25 17.52 -3.64
CA ILE A 66 -3.00 18.14 -3.22
C ILE A 66 -1.83 17.24 -3.58
N GLU A 67 -0.77 17.84 -4.09
CA GLU A 67 0.48 17.14 -4.35
C GLU A 67 1.31 17.11 -3.07
N VAL A 68 1.44 15.93 -2.47
CA VAL A 68 2.10 15.77 -1.16
C VAL A 68 3.62 15.61 -1.32
N GLU A 69 4.05 15.04 -2.45
CA GLU A 69 5.45 14.71 -2.68
C GLU A 69 5.89 15.22 -4.06
N ASN A 70 6.04 16.54 -4.17
CA ASN A 70 6.57 17.23 -5.37
C ASN A 70 8.00 17.77 -5.18
N LYS A 71 8.81 17.16 -4.31
CA LYS A 71 10.15 17.67 -4.00
C LYS A 71 11.23 16.67 -4.35
N VAL A 72 11.35 16.42 -5.65
CA VAL A 72 12.59 15.88 -6.22
C VAL A 72 13.04 16.79 -7.35
N THR A 73 13.68 17.87 -6.96
CA THR A 73 14.70 18.52 -7.79
C THR A 73 15.97 17.70 -7.68
N GLY A 74 15.98 16.56 -8.35
CA GLY A 74 17.18 15.76 -8.63
C GLY A 74 17.29 15.59 -10.14
N ASN A 75 18.52 15.43 -10.65
CA ASN A 75 18.76 15.17 -12.09
C ASN A 75 18.08 13.90 -12.63
N ASP A 76 17.47 13.11 -11.74
CA ASP A 76 16.80 11.86 -12.05
C ASP A 76 15.43 11.78 -11.31
N PRO A 77 14.31 12.07 -12.00
CA PRO A 77 12.98 12.23 -11.40
C PRO A 77 12.38 10.93 -10.82
N LEU A 78 12.86 9.77 -11.27
CA LEU A 78 12.35 8.48 -10.81
C LEU A 78 13.02 8.03 -9.52
N SER A 79 14.33 8.25 -9.44
CA SER A 79 15.18 7.74 -8.37
C SER A 79 14.83 8.31 -7.00
N THR A 80 14.67 9.62 -6.85
CA THR A 80 14.54 10.19 -5.49
C THR A 80 13.09 10.16 -4.99
N ALA A 81 12.09 10.26 -5.87
CA ALA A 81 10.69 10.42 -5.45
C ALA A 81 10.05 9.08 -5.11
N LEU A 82 10.50 8.02 -5.77
CA LEU A 82 9.87 6.71 -5.68
C LEU A 82 10.69 5.67 -4.92
N THR A 83 11.96 5.91 -4.56
CA THR A 83 12.78 4.89 -3.88
C THR A 83 12.17 4.38 -2.56
N GLY A 84 11.39 5.22 -1.85
CA GLY A 84 10.66 4.80 -0.65
C GLY A 84 9.45 3.91 -0.94
N TYR A 85 8.88 4.03 -2.14
CA TYR A 85 7.63 3.38 -2.53
C TYR A 85 7.82 2.24 -3.52
N ILE A 86 8.95 2.13 -4.20
CA ILE A 86 9.20 1.03 -5.12
C ILE A 86 9.46 -0.26 -4.33
N ALA A 87 8.87 -1.37 -4.79
CA ALA A 87 9.13 -2.67 -4.20
C ALA A 87 10.61 -3.05 -4.35
N ALA A 88 11.20 -3.69 -3.33
CA ALA A 88 12.62 -4.09 -3.37
C ALA A 88 12.96 -4.97 -4.59
N SER A 89 12.01 -5.79 -5.06
CA SER A 89 12.12 -6.61 -6.27
C SER A 89 12.33 -5.79 -7.54
N SER A 90 11.92 -4.53 -7.56
CA SER A 90 11.86 -3.70 -8.76
C SER A 90 13.11 -2.83 -8.95
N ARG A 91 14.07 -2.79 -8.01
CA ARG A 91 15.27 -1.92 -8.14
C ARG A 91 16.08 -2.17 -9.41
N VAL A 92 16.20 -3.42 -9.86
CA VAL A 92 16.88 -3.75 -11.14
C VAL A 92 16.06 -3.24 -12.33
N ASN A 93 14.73 -3.38 -12.25
CA ASN A 93 13.82 -2.90 -13.29
C ASN A 93 13.80 -1.37 -13.37
N VAL A 94 13.92 -0.67 -12.24
CA VAL A 94 14.05 0.79 -12.16
C VAL A 94 15.29 1.27 -12.90
N LEU A 95 16.43 0.59 -12.75
CA LEU A 95 17.65 0.94 -13.48
C LEU A 95 17.49 0.77 -15.01
N ASN A 96 16.86 -0.32 -15.43
CA ASN A 96 16.57 -0.56 -16.85
C ASN A 96 15.56 0.43 -17.41
N PHE A 97 14.54 0.75 -16.62
CA PHE A 97 13.53 1.74 -16.93
C PHE A 97 14.15 3.13 -17.06
N GLN A 98 15.00 3.54 -16.11
CA GLN A 98 15.69 4.82 -16.15
C GLN A 98 16.55 4.95 -17.40
N ARG A 99 17.32 3.91 -17.71
CA ARG A 99 18.11 3.86 -18.95
C ARG A 99 17.23 4.01 -20.20
N GLN A 100 16.04 3.43 -20.21
CA GLN A 100 15.11 3.56 -21.34
C GLN A 100 14.56 4.98 -21.47
N ILE A 101 14.20 5.62 -20.35
CA ILE A 101 13.82 7.04 -20.35
C ILE A 101 14.97 7.89 -20.89
N ASP A 102 16.20 7.69 -20.43
CA ASP A 102 17.35 8.46 -20.89
C ASP A 102 17.57 8.31 -22.41
N LEU A 103 17.39 7.09 -22.94
CA LEU A 103 17.45 6.83 -24.38
C LEU A 103 16.30 7.52 -25.13
N MET A 104 15.08 7.46 -24.61
CA MET A 104 13.91 8.14 -25.22
C MET A 104 14.12 9.66 -25.27
N LYS A 105 14.59 10.25 -24.17
CA LYS A 105 14.94 11.67 -24.10
C LYS A 105 15.99 12.01 -25.14
N ALA A 106 17.09 11.26 -25.19
CA ALA A 106 18.15 11.50 -26.17
C ALA A 106 17.67 11.40 -27.64
N MET A 107 16.71 10.51 -27.93
CA MET A 107 16.13 10.38 -29.27
C MET A 107 15.10 11.47 -29.59
N ASN A 108 14.40 12.00 -28.58
CA ASN A 108 13.30 12.95 -28.71
C ASN A 108 13.70 14.39 -28.35
N GLU A 109 14.94 14.80 -28.64
CA GLU A 109 15.45 16.16 -28.37
C GLU A 109 15.37 16.56 -26.87
N ASP A 110 15.75 15.64 -26.00
CA ASP A 110 15.72 15.76 -24.53
C ASP A 110 14.33 15.98 -23.91
N LYS A 111 13.25 15.77 -24.70
CA LYS A 111 11.86 15.84 -24.21
C LYS A 111 11.56 14.65 -23.31
N ASN A 112 10.85 14.92 -22.22
CA ASN A 112 10.37 13.88 -21.31
C ASN A 112 9.36 12.96 -22.02
N PRO A 113 9.32 11.67 -21.65
CA PRO A 113 8.28 10.76 -22.12
C PRO A 113 6.87 11.26 -21.78
N THR A 114 5.91 10.88 -22.62
CA THR A 114 4.49 11.05 -22.35
C THR A 114 4.02 10.07 -21.26
N TYR A 115 2.86 10.35 -20.67
CA TYR A 115 2.20 9.49 -19.70
C TYR A 115 1.96 8.09 -20.27
N GLU A 116 1.52 8.00 -21.52
CA GLU A 116 1.25 6.72 -22.19
C GLU A 116 2.52 5.88 -22.31
N GLU A 117 3.64 6.50 -22.74
CA GLU A 117 4.93 5.82 -22.85
C GLU A 117 5.44 5.35 -21.48
N ILE A 118 5.24 6.14 -20.42
CA ILE A 118 5.61 5.75 -19.05
C ILE A 118 4.79 4.57 -18.57
N VAL A 119 3.48 4.59 -18.77
CA VAL A 119 2.60 3.47 -18.39
C VAL A 119 2.99 2.20 -19.13
N ASP A 120 3.35 2.30 -20.41
CA ASP A 120 3.81 1.16 -21.19
C ASP A 120 5.16 0.64 -20.71
N LEU A 121 6.09 1.52 -20.35
CA LEU A 121 7.36 1.13 -19.74
C LEU A 121 7.18 0.46 -18.38
N ILE A 122 6.27 0.97 -17.52
CA ILE A 122 5.94 0.34 -16.23
C ILE A 122 5.48 -1.10 -16.44
N LYS A 123 4.56 -1.32 -17.39
CA LYS A 123 4.05 -2.66 -17.73
C LYS A 123 5.14 -3.55 -18.32
N GLN A 124 5.94 -3.04 -19.26
CA GLN A 124 6.99 -3.78 -19.94
C GLN A 124 8.05 -4.28 -18.96
N HIS A 125 8.38 -3.47 -17.95
CA HIS A 125 9.38 -3.79 -16.93
C HIS A 125 8.80 -4.40 -15.66
N ASN A 126 7.49 -4.68 -15.64
CA ASN A 126 6.76 -5.14 -14.45
C ASN A 126 7.19 -4.36 -13.20
N MET A 127 7.18 -3.03 -13.31
CA MET A 127 7.55 -2.16 -12.20
C MET A 127 6.41 -2.16 -11.19
N GLU A 128 6.73 -2.54 -9.96
CA GLU A 128 5.77 -2.61 -8.87
C GLU A 128 6.07 -1.55 -7.83
N PHE A 129 5.04 -0.78 -7.49
CA PHE A 129 5.05 0.15 -6.38
C PHE A 129 4.35 -0.51 -5.19
N ASN A 130 4.83 -0.22 -3.98
CA ASN A 130 4.11 -0.50 -2.75
C ASN A 130 2.80 0.27 -2.77
N ALA A 131 1.72 -0.35 -2.33
CA ALA A 131 0.43 0.32 -2.34
C ALA A 131 0.43 1.51 -1.38
N LEU A 132 -0.16 2.60 -1.87
CA LEU A 132 -0.47 3.77 -1.07
C LEU A 132 -1.80 3.55 -0.33
N PRO A 133 -2.09 4.33 0.73
CA PRO A 133 -3.43 4.44 1.28
C PRO A 133 -4.45 4.82 0.19
N ASP A 134 -5.70 4.41 0.33
CA ASP A 134 -6.71 4.57 -0.74
C ASP A 134 -7.05 6.05 -1.06
N TYR A 135 -6.64 7.00 -0.21
CA TYR A 135 -6.75 8.44 -0.45
C TYR A 135 -5.55 9.04 -1.21
N GLN A 136 -4.56 8.23 -1.57
CA GLN A 136 -3.34 8.62 -2.27
C GLN A 136 -3.19 7.82 -3.58
N MET A 137 -2.60 8.47 -4.58
CA MET A 137 -2.33 7.85 -5.88
C MET A 137 -1.00 8.33 -6.45
N PHE A 138 -0.30 7.43 -7.16
CA PHE A 138 0.89 7.79 -7.93
C PHE A 138 0.47 8.57 -9.17
N ALA A 139 1.13 9.68 -9.44
CA ALA A 139 0.87 10.51 -10.60
C ALA A 139 2.16 10.78 -11.37
N TYR A 140 2.08 10.78 -12.69
CA TYR A 140 3.16 11.19 -13.58
C TYR A 140 2.86 12.55 -14.20
N ASP A 141 3.89 13.38 -14.28
CA ASP A 141 3.82 14.70 -14.89
C ASP A 141 4.81 14.80 -16.05
N GLU A 142 4.28 14.84 -17.27
CA GLU A 142 5.05 14.97 -18.51
C GLU A 142 5.88 16.26 -18.55
N THR A 143 5.39 17.34 -17.93
CA THR A 143 6.06 18.65 -17.99
C THR A 143 7.36 18.65 -17.21
N THR A 144 7.36 18.01 -16.03
CA THR A 144 8.54 17.87 -15.18
C THR A 144 9.31 16.58 -15.46
N GLY A 145 8.67 15.59 -16.10
CA GLY A 145 9.21 14.26 -16.34
C GLY A 145 9.26 13.40 -15.08
N GLY A 146 8.51 13.79 -14.03
CA GLY A 146 8.62 13.25 -12.69
C GLY A 146 7.38 12.50 -12.22
N PHE A 147 7.59 11.65 -11.23
CA PHE A 147 6.52 11.02 -10.47
C PHE A 147 6.30 11.76 -9.17
N GLY A 148 5.04 11.84 -8.76
CA GLY A 148 4.62 12.38 -7.47
C GLY A 148 3.48 11.56 -6.88
N ILE A 149 3.06 11.98 -5.70
CA ILE A 149 1.87 11.43 -5.04
C ILE A 149 0.84 12.54 -4.92
N LEU A 150 -0.36 12.27 -5.44
CA LEU A 150 -1.54 13.08 -5.21
C LEU A 150 -2.33 12.51 -4.03
N GLU A 151 -2.82 13.39 -3.19
CA GLU A 151 -3.66 13.08 -2.04
C GLU A 151 -5.00 13.79 -2.17
N ASP A 152 -6.07 13.05 -1.87
CA ASP A 152 -7.40 13.60 -1.68
C ASP A 152 -7.63 13.90 -0.19
N PRO A 153 -7.74 15.19 0.22
CA PRO A 153 -7.91 15.56 1.61
C PRO A 153 -9.29 15.12 2.18
N GLU A 154 -10.33 15.06 1.36
CA GLU A 154 -11.66 14.62 1.79
C GLU A 154 -11.66 13.10 2.03
N ALA A 155 -11.10 12.33 1.08
CA ALA A 155 -10.93 10.89 1.23
C ALA A 155 -10.04 10.56 2.43
N LYS A 156 -8.98 11.34 2.67
CA LYS A 156 -8.12 11.18 3.85
C LYS A 156 -8.87 11.39 5.15
N LYS A 157 -9.68 12.46 5.23
CA LYS A 157 -10.52 12.71 6.40
C LYS A 157 -11.48 11.54 6.63
N ALA A 158 -12.15 11.06 5.59
CA ALA A 158 -13.06 9.92 5.67
C ALA A 158 -12.34 8.64 6.13
N PHE A 159 -11.14 8.36 5.61
CA PHE A 159 -10.32 7.22 5.99
C PHE A 159 -9.99 7.23 7.49
N TYR A 160 -9.65 8.39 8.07
CA TYR A 160 -9.36 8.48 9.52
C TYR A 160 -10.61 8.50 10.40
N ASP A 161 -11.73 9.01 9.90
CA ASP A 161 -13.00 9.01 10.64
C ASP A 161 -13.61 7.61 10.73
N GLN A 162 -13.35 6.72 9.76
CA GLN A 162 -13.75 5.29 9.82
C GLN A 162 -12.97 4.48 10.87
N VAL A 163 -11.82 4.99 11.32
CA VAL A 163 -10.91 4.29 12.24
C VAL A 163 -11.06 4.80 13.69
N LYS A 164 -11.93 5.79 13.93
CA LYS A 164 -12.29 6.28 15.27
C LYS A 164 -13.43 5.47 15.88
#